data_AF-A0A3C0I4B4-F1
#
_entry.id   AF-A0A3C0I4B4-F1
#
_cell.length_a   1.000
_cell.length_b   1.000
_cell.length_c   1.000
_cell.angle_alpha   90.00
_cell.angle_beta   90.00
_cell.angle_gamma   90.00
#
_symmetry.space_group_name_H-M   'P 1'
#
loop_
_entity.id
_entity.type
_entity.pdbx_description
1 polymer ?
#
loop_
_entity_poly.entity_id
_entity_poly.type
_entity_poly.pdbx_seq_one_letter_code
_entity_poly.pdbx_strand_id
1 'polypeptide(L)'
;MAQAYLDYQTLQTLSGLPVFLQGPHTKTQLELNNQYSFGHYNKDFVIWLKEKLLPATQAPGFTQLFKFFYNNYVKQTARTHYVVHEHLLSNPDYLRQEQQAYVRILKTQGFSEEFDYGAEYYHFAGLYEEDYDGSIVKQAVLFWIRRVTDGTEAAFFQGINALLEIYDPDFLQAWHKKSECQSASTAKQLACQHIAYTKEMAAAEAELERVYRKLYAKRDTEGQAKLKKAQALWIEFRNANAVFLVNGLKNELQESVSQIKEKANMTQERIKVLEAELETK
;
A
#
# COMPACT_ATOMS: atom_id res chain seq x y z
N MET A 1 24.17 0.58 14.17
CA MET A 1 23.37 0.34 15.39
C MET A 1 22.85 -1.08 15.30
N ALA A 2 23.07 -1.89 16.33
CA ALA A 2 22.88 -3.35 16.29
C ALA A 2 21.42 -3.71 15.94
N GLN A 3 21.20 -4.26 14.75
CA GLN A 3 19.92 -4.83 14.35
C GLN A 3 19.75 -6.18 15.05
N ALA A 4 19.20 -6.14 16.25
CA ALA A 4 18.71 -7.32 16.97
C ALA A 4 17.42 -7.81 16.30
N TYR A 5 17.54 -8.42 15.12
CA TYR A 5 16.48 -9.27 14.59
C TYR A 5 16.60 -10.64 15.24
N LEU A 6 15.47 -11.23 15.61
CA LEU A 6 15.43 -12.66 15.91
C LEU A 6 15.90 -13.39 14.65
N ASP A 7 17.10 -13.95 14.71
CA ASP A 7 17.62 -14.70 13.59
C ASP A 7 16.82 -16.00 13.38
N TYR A 8 16.99 -16.55 12.19
CA TYR A 8 16.34 -17.77 11.74
C TYR A 8 16.52 -18.95 12.73
N GLN A 9 17.70 -19.08 13.34
CA GLN A 9 18.00 -20.15 14.28
C GLN A 9 17.26 -19.97 15.61
N THR A 10 17.17 -18.74 16.09
CA THR A 10 16.44 -18.38 17.29
C THR A 10 14.95 -18.66 17.14
N LEU A 11 14.36 -18.33 16.00
CA LEU A 11 12.94 -18.60 15.72
C LEU A 11 12.61 -20.10 15.71
N GLN A 12 13.47 -20.93 15.12
CA GLN A 12 13.28 -22.39 15.16
C GLN A 12 13.45 -22.94 16.58
N THR A 13 14.39 -22.40 17.36
CA THR A 13 14.61 -22.82 18.75
C THR A 13 13.41 -22.49 19.63
N LEU A 14 12.85 -21.29 19.49
CA LEU A 14 11.68 -20.86 20.27
C LEU A 14 10.41 -21.63 19.90
N SER A 15 10.23 -21.94 18.61
CA SER A 15 9.04 -22.65 18.14
C SER A 15 9.15 -24.18 18.31
N GLY A 16 10.37 -24.72 18.34
CA GLY A 16 10.62 -26.15 18.21
C GLY A 16 10.30 -26.69 16.79
N LEU A 17 10.07 -25.80 15.83
CA LEU A 17 9.64 -26.13 14.47
C LEU A 17 10.69 -25.66 13.46
N PRO A 18 10.98 -26.44 12.41
CA PRO A 18 11.75 -25.92 11.28
C PRO A 18 10.94 -24.81 10.60
N VAL A 19 11.61 -23.74 10.16
CA VAL A 19 10.94 -22.64 9.44
C VAL A 19 10.58 -23.06 8.02
N PHE A 20 11.46 -23.82 7.36
CA PHE A 20 11.26 -24.37 6.02
C PHE A 20 11.26 -25.91 6.05
N LEU A 21 10.36 -26.52 5.28
CA LEU A 21 10.31 -27.98 5.11
C LEU A 21 11.10 -28.44 3.89
N GLN A 22 11.17 -27.61 2.85
CA GLN A 22 11.84 -27.92 1.59
C GLN A 22 12.45 -26.65 1.00
N GLY A 23 13.28 -26.83 -0.03
CA GLY A 23 13.96 -25.75 -0.73
C GLY A 23 15.45 -25.71 -0.43
N PRO A 24 16.12 -24.61 -0.80
CA PRO A 24 17.58 -24.54 -0.76
C PRO A 24 18.12 -24.13 0.62
N HIS A 25 17.26 -23.69 1.54
CA HIS A 25 17.67 -23.26 2.87
C HIS A 25 18.07 -24.47 3.74
N THR A 26 19.08 -24.26 4.58
CA THR A 26 19.51 -25.26 5.56
C THR A 26 18.84 -25.01 6.91
N LYS A 27 19.14 -25.86 7.90
CA LYS A 27 18.66 -25.65 9.28
C LYS A 27 19.25 -24.41 9.95
N THR A 28 20.32 -23.82 9.42
CA THR A 28 21.02 -22.70 10.06
C THR A 28 21.28 -21.51 9.14
N GLN A 29 21.05 -21.66 7.83
CA GLN A 29 21.39 -20.62 6.84
C GLN A 29 20.33 -20.52 5.75
N LEU A 30 20.04 -19.28 5.36
CA LEU A 30 19.23 -18.97 4.18
C LEU A 30 20.12 -19.02 2.93
N GLU A 31 19.79 -19.90 2.00
CA GLU A 31 20.26 -19.79 0.61
C GLU A 31 19.36 -18.84 -0.19
N LEU A 32 19.91 -17.72 -0.66
CA LEU A 32 19.16 -16.65 -1.35
C LEU A 32 19.43 -16.61 -2.86
N ASN A 33 20.42 -17.34 -3.35
CA ASN A 33 20.91 -17.26 -4.73
C ASN A 33 20.58 -18.53 -5.53
N ASN A 34 19.78 -19.45 -4.99
CA ASN A 34 19.37 -20.63 -5.72
C ASN A 34 18.38 -20.26 -6.84
N GLN A 35 18.79 -20.50 -8.08
CA GLN A 35 18.02 -20.11 -9.25
C GLN A 35 16.85 -21.06 -9.55
N TYR A 36 16.90 -22.30 -9.06
CA TYR A 36 16.00 -23.40 -9.47
C TYR A 36 15.12 -23.92 -8.33
N SER A 37 15.20 -23.32 -7.15
CA SER A 37 14.44 -23.71 -5.97
C SER A 37 14.18 -22.52 -5.06
N PHE A 38 13.11 -22.57 -4.27
CA PHE A 38 12.79 -21.57 -3.26
C PHE A 38 12.40 -22.24 -1.94
N GLY A 39 12.47 -21.50 -0.84
CA GLY A 39 12.07 -22.00 0.47
C GLY A 39 10.58 -22.26 0.59
N HIS A 40 10.21 -23.51 0.86
CA HIS A 40 8.85 -23.93 1.18
C HIS A 40 8.65 -23.87 2.70
N TYR A 41 7.80 -22.96 3.16
CA TYR A 41 7.60 -22.78 4.60
C TYR A 41 6.96 -23.99 5.25
N ASN A 42 7.29 -24.19 6.52
CA ASN A 42 6.51 -25.03 7.40
C ASN A 42 5.24 -24.29 7.83
N LYS A 43 4.07 -24.78 7.41
CA LYS A 43 2.78 -24.19 7.75
C LYS A 43 2.56 -24.06 9.27
N ASP A 44 3.00 -25.05 10.04
CA ASP A 44 2.84 -25.03 11.51
C ASP A 44 3.70 -23.96 12.15
N PHE A 45 4.89 -23.69 11.58
CA PHE A 45 5.73 -22.58 12.01
C PHE A 45 5.05 -21.23 11.73
N VAL A 46 4.43 -21.06 10.56
CA VAL A 46 3.69 -19.83 10.21
C VAL A 46 2.51 -19.60 11.15
N ILE A 47 1.77 -20.67 11.47
CA ILE A 47 0.68 -20.62 12.45
C ILE A 47 1.22 -20.25 13.83
N TRP A 48 2.35 -20.84 14.26
CA TRP A 48 3.00 -20.51 15.52
C TRP A 48 3.39 -19.03 15.63
N LEU A 49 3.87 -18.40 14.54
CA LEU A 49 4.15 -16.96 14.52
C LEU A 49 2.89 -16.14 14.88
N LYS A 50 1.75 -16.47 14.28
CA LYS A 50 0.47 -15.81 14.55
C LYS A 50 -0.04 -16.09 15.97
N GLU A 51 0.06 -17.33 16.44
CA GLU A 51 -0.60 -17.76 17.68
C GLU A 51 0.23 -17.56 18.95
N LYS A 52 1.56 -17.48 18.82
CA LYS A 52 2.47 -17.39 19.97
C LYS A 52 3.30 -16.12 19.93
N LEU A 53 4.00 -15.87 18.82
CA LEU A 53 4.92 -14.74 18.74
C LEU A 53 4.16 -13.41 18.72
N LEU A 54 3.13 -13.29 17.88
CA LEU A 54 2.36 -12.05 17.75
C LEU A 54 1.66 -11.65 19.08
N PRO A 55 0.96 -12.53 19.82
CA PRO A 55 0.44 -12.17 21.14
C PRO A 55 1.52 -11.75 22.14
N ALA A 56 2.71 -12.36 22.11
CA ALA A 56 3.81 -11.98 22.99
C ALA A 56 4.27 -10.53 22.76
N THR A 57 4.11 -10.00 21.55
CA THR A 57 4.40 -8.59 21.25
C THR A 57 3.46 -7.60 21.94
N GLN A 58 2.34 -8.08 22.48
CA GLN A 58 1.37 -7.27 23.24
C GLN A 58 1.55 -7.35 24.76
N ALA A 59 2.56 -8.09 25.25
CA ALA A 59 2.81 -8.18 26.69
C ALA A 59 3.13 -6.79 27.28
N PRO A 60 2.71 -6.50 28.53
CA PRO A 60 3.04 -5.24 29.20
C PRO A 60 4.55 -4.95 29.15
N GLY A 61 4.92 -3.77 28.66
CA GLY A 61 6.32 -3.35 28.46
C GLY A 61 6.89 -3.64 27.07
N PHE A 62 6.32 -4.57 26.30
CA PHE A 62 6.74 -4.87 24.93
C PHE A 62 5.90 -4.16 23.87
N THR A 63 4.61 -3.90 24.14
CA THR A 63 3.68 -3.33 23.15
C THR A 63 4.14 -2.00 22.57
N GLN A 64 4.65 -1.08 23.39
CA GLN A 64 5.09 0.24 22.91
C GLN A 64 6.38 0.15 22.07
N LEU A 65 7.30 -0.73 22.47
CA LEU A 65 8.52 -1.02 21.73
C LEU A 65 8.19 -1.65 20.37
N PHE A 66 7.31 -2.67 20.36
CA PHE A 66 6.85 -3.29 19.13
C PHE A 66 6.06 -2.34 18.24
N LYS A 67 5.23 -1.46 18.81
CA LYS A 67 4.53 -0.41 18.04
C LYS A 67 5.53 0.54 17.37
N PHE A 68 6.62 0.90 18.05
CA PHE A 68 7.70 1.67 17.43
C PHE A 68 8.36 0.89 16.27
N PHE A 69 8.73 -0.38 16.47
CA PHE A 69 9.31 -1.19 15.40
C PHE A 69 8.36 -1.38 14.22
N TYR A 70 7.09 -1.66 14.51
CA TYR A 70 6.06 -1.82 13.49
C TYR A 70 5.97 -0.57 12.62
N ASN A 71 5.77 0.60 13.24
CA ASN A 71 5.57 1.86 12.52
C ASN A 71 6.77 2.26 11.66
N ASN A 72 8.00 1.94 12.09
CA ASN A 72 9.21 2.37 11.39
C ASN A 72 9.73 1.36 10.36
N TYR A 73 9.42 0.06 10.50
CA TYR A 73 10.07 -0.99 9.70
C TYR A 73 9.12 -2.01 9.07
N VAL A 74 7.94 -2.25 9.65
CA VAL A 74 7.05 -3.35 9.24
C VAL A 74 5.82 -2.83 8.50
N LYS A 75 5.33 -1.65 8.87
CA LYS A 75 4.04 -1.09 8.44
C LYS A 75 3.85 -1.10 6.93
N GLN A 76 4.79 -0.52 6.19
CA GLN A 76 4.70 -0.42 4.72
C GLN A 76 4.68 -1.81 4.07
N THR A 77 5.57 -2.70 4.51
CA THR A 77 5.64 -4.08 4.01
C THR A 77 4.34 -4.85 4.30
N ALA A 78 3.80 -4.75 5.52
CA ALA A 78 2.57 -5.43 5.91
C ALA A 78 1.35 -4.95 5.11
N ARG A 79 1.19 -3.62 4.96
CA ARG A 79 0.12 -3.03 4.13
C ARG A 79 0.23 -3.47 2.67
N THR A 80 1.44 -3.42 2.11
CA THR A 80 1.67 -3.81 0.71
C THR A 80 1.36 -5.28 0.48
N HIS A 81 1.81 -6.17 1.36
CA HIS A 81 1.53 -7.60 1.24
C HIS A 81 0.04 -7.90 1.36
N TYR A 82 -0.68 -7.22 2.26
CA TYR A 82 -2.13 -7.37 2.41
C TYR A 82 -2.87 -6.98 1.12
N VAL A 83 -2.55 -5.82 0.56
CA VAL A 83 -3.23 -5.28 -0.62
C VAL A 83 -2.91 -6.09 -1.89
N VAL A 84 -1.64 -6.46 -2.06
CA VAL A 84 -1.23 -7.31 -3.18
C VAL A 84 -1.94 -8.66 -3.12
N HIS A 85 -2.08 -9.25 -1.92
CA HIS A 85 -2.81 -10.49 -1.74
C HIS A 85 -4.27 -10.37 -2.19
N GLU A 86 -4.99 -9.36 -1.68
CA GLU A 86 -6.39 -9.11 -2.02
C GLU A 86 -6.58 -8.94 -3.53
N HIS A 87 -5.73 -8.13 -4.18
CA HIS A 87 -5.77 -7.96 -5.63
C HIS A 87 -5.47 -9.25 -6.39
N LEU A 88 -4.40 -9.96 -6.01
CA LEU A 88 -3.95 -11.16 -6.70
C LEU A 88 -4.99 -12.29 -6.63
N LEU A 89 -5.64 -12.45 -5.47
CA LEU A 89 -6.61 -13.54 -5.23
C LEU A 89 -8.03 -13.17 -5.68
N SER A 90 -8.33 -11.88 -5.87
CA SER A 90 -9.56 -11.45 -6.56
C SER A 90 -9.62 -11.90 -8.02
N ASN A 91 -8.48 -12.28 -8.62
CA ASN A 91 -8.38 -12.78 -9.99
C ASN A 91 -7.71 -14.18 -10.01
N PRO A 92 -8.44 -15.26 -9.67
CA PRO A 92 -7.87 -16.60 -9.55
C PRO A 92 -7.34 -17.16 -10.88
N ASP A 93 -7.86 -16.72 -12.02
CA ASP A 93 -7.36 -17.15 -13.33
C ASP A 93 -5.97 -16.56 -13.62
N TYR A 94 -5.80 -15.25 -13.38
CA TYR A 94 -4.49 -14.60 -13.45
C TYR A 94 -3.49 -15.26 -12.49
N LEU A 95 -3.85 -15.42 -11.22
CA LEU A 95 -2.96 -16.08 -10.25
C LEU A 95 -2.51 -17.48 -10.71
N ARG A 96 -3.43 -18.30 -11.26
CA ARG A 96 -3.08 -19.62 -11.79
C ARG A 96 -2.09 -19.54 -12.96
N GLN A 97 -2.26 -18.57 -13.86
CA GLN A 97 -1.35 -18.36 -14.99
C GLN A 97 0.04 -17.93 -14.50
N GLU A 98 0.11 -16.96 -13.60
CA GLU A 98 1.37 -16.48 -13.00
C GLU A 98 2.09 -17.59 -12.22
N GLN A 99 1.34 -18.39 -11.46
CA GLN A 99 1.90 -19.54 -10.76
C GLN A 99 2.52 -20.56 -11.73
N GLN A 100 1.82 -20.89 -12.81
CA GLN A 100 2.32 -21.83 -13.82
C GLN A 100 3.55 -21.27 -14.55
N ALA A 101 3.55 -19.98 -14.88
CA ALA A 101 4.69 -19.30 -15.49
C ALA A 101 5.91 -19.33 -14.57
N TYR A 102 5.74 -18.97 -13.30
CA TYR A 102 6.79 -19.03 -12.28
C TYR A 102 7.38 -20.44 -12.16
N VAL A 103 6.54 -21.47 -12.00
CA VAL A 103 7.01 -22.87 -11.85
C VAL A 103 7.71 -23.36 -13.11
N ARG A 104 7.23 -22.96 -14.30
CA ARG A 104 7.89 -23.31 -15.57
C ARG A 104 9.28 -22.70 -15.64
N ILE A 105 9.42 -21.40 -15.36
CA ILE A 105 10.71 -20.70 -15.37
C ILE A 105 11.66 -21.32 -14.35
N LEU A 106 11.19 -21.54 -13.11
CA LEU A 106 11.96 -22.18 -12.04
C LEU A 106 12.57 -23.53 -12.48
N LYS A 107 11.84 -24.31 -13.29
CA LYS A 107 12.29 -25.64 -13.75
C LYS A 107 13.15 -25.62 -15.02
N THR A 108 12.99 -24.62 -15.88
CA THR A 108 13.55 -24.64 -17.24
C THR A 108 14.67 -23.64 -17.47
N GLN A 109 14.65 -22.52 -16.75
CA GLN A 109 15.58 -21.40 -16.93
C GLN A 109 16.27 -21.02 -15.61
N GLY A 110 15.53 -21.07 -14.51
CA GLY A 110 15.95 -20.52 -13.23
C GLY A 110 15.88 -18.98 -13.18
N PHE A 111 15.92 -18.41 -11.98
CA PHE A 111 15.95 -16.97 -11.74
C PHE A 111 17.38 -16.51 -11.47
N SER A 112 17.96 -15.72 -12.39
CA SER A 112 19.30 -15.14 -12.26
C SER A 112 19.24 -13.64 -12.02
N GLU A 113 20.33 -13.03 -11.54
CA GLU A 113 20.43 -11.56 -11.36
C GLU A 113 20.19 -10.79 -12.67
N GLU A 114 20.58 -11.38 -13.80
CA GLU A 114 20.38 -10.83 -15.14
C GLU A 114 18.93 -10.94 -15.65
N PHE A 115 18.08 -11.72 -14.96
CA PHE A 115 16.68 -11.97 -15.33
C PHE A 115 15.75 -11.52 -14.21
N ASP A 116 15.41 -10.23 -14.18
CA ASP A 116 14.41 -9.68 -13.25
C ASP A 116 12.99 -10.06 -13.67
N TYR A 117 12.62 -11.32 -13.43
CA TYR A 117 11.26 -11.82 -13.65
C TYR A 117 10.20 -10.95 -12.95
N GLY A 118 10.54 -10.33 -11.82
CA GLY A 118 9.60 -9.50 -11.07
C GLY A 118 9.39 -8.09 -11.63
N ALA A 119 10.15 -7.67 -12.65
CA ALA A 119 10.08 -6.30 -13.16
C ALA A 119 8.68 -5.91 -13.65
N GLU A 120 7.95 -6.84 -14.24
CA GLU A 120 6.57 -6.61 -14.73
C GLU A 120 5.57 -6.31 -13.61
N TYR A 121 5.87 -6.74 -12.37
CA TYR A 121 4.98 -6.53 -11.23
C TYR A 121 5.22 -5.20 -10.51
N TYR A 122 6.14 -4.34 -10.98
CA TYR A 122 6.43 -3.06 -10.33
C TYR A 122 5.18 -2.16 -10.22
N HIS A 123 4.35 -2.16 -11.26
CA HIS A 123 3.09 -1.42 -11.34
C HIS A 123 1.86 -2.31 -11.10
N PHE A 124 2.02 -3.47 -10.45
CA PHE A 124 0.95 -4.43 -10.27
C PHE A 124 -0.31 -3.78 -9.65
N ALA A 125 -1.46 -4.00 -10.30
CA ALA A 125 -2.75 -3.44 -9.92
C ALA A 125 -2.80 -1.90 -9.79
N GLY A 126 -1.86 -1.18 -10.40
CA GLY A 126 -1.78 0.28 -10.30
C GLY A 126 -1.33 0.77 -8.91
N LEU A 127 -0.74 -0.10 -8.08
CA LEU A 127 -0.41 0.24 -6.69
C LEU A 127 0.72 1.27 -6.60
N TYR A 128 1.64 1.28 -7.57
CA TYR A 128 2.68 2.31 -7.61
C TYR A 128 2.08 3.72 -7.74
N GLU A 129 1.04 3.86 -8.56
CA GLU A 129 0.28 5.08 -8.75
C GLU A 129 -0.59 5.44 -7.53
N GLU A 130 -0.82 4.49 -6.62
CA GLU A 130 -1.44 4.71 -5.30
C GLU A 130 -0.41 4.92 -4.18
N ASP A 131 0.80 5.37 -4.52
CA ASP A 131 1.92 5.65 -3.60
C ASP A 131 2.48 4.43 -2.84
N TYR A 132 2.27 3.20 -3.35
CA TYR A 132 3.01 2.04 -2.87
C TYR A 132 4.40 1.97 -3.50
N ASP A 133 5.39 1.49 -2.74
CA ASP A 133 6.73 1.24 -3.28
C ASP A 133 6.70 0.05 -4.23
N GLY A 134 6.88 0.30 -5.52
CA GLY A 134 6.86 -0.72 -6.58
C GLY A 134 7.88 -1.85 -6.37
N SER A 135 8.97 -1.58 -5.66
CA SER A 135 9.97 -2.59 -5.29
C SER A 135 9.43 -3.56 -4.25
N ILE A 136 8.64 -3.07 -3.29
CA ILE A 136 7.96 -3.91 -2.29
C ILE A 136 6.78 -4.63 -2.96
N VAL A 137 6.05 -3.96 -3.85
CA VAL A 137 4.94 -4.56 -4.60
C VAL A 137 5.41 -5.78 -5.40
N LYS A 138 6.46 -5.66 -6.22
CA LYS A 138 6.96 -6.80 -7.00
C LYS A 138 7.43 -7.96 -6.14
N GLN A 139 8.08 -7.66 -5.00
CA GLN A 139 8.49 -8.67 -4.04
C GLN A 139 7.29 -9.37 -3.39
N ALA A 140 6.24 -8.62 -3.06
CA ALA A 140 5.01 -9.15 -2.49
C ALA A 140 4.26 -10.06 -3.48
N VAL A 141 4.19 -9.71 -4.77
CA VAL A 141 3.57 -10.56 -5.80
C VAL A 141 4.30 -11.91 -5.89
N LEU A 142 5.63 -11.89 -6.04
CA LEU A 142 6.44 -13.11 -6.08
C LEU A 142 6.36 -13.92 -4.78
N PHE A 143 6.29 -13.23 -3.63
CA PHE A 143 6.06 -13.88 -2.35
C PHE A 143 4.76 -14.66 -2.36
N TRP A 144 3.64 -14.05 -2.73
CA TRP A 144 2.34 -14.73 -2.72
C TRP A 144 2.25 -15.87 -3.72
N ILE A 145 2.83 -15.74 -4.93
CA ILE A 145 2.92 -16.84 -5.89
C ILE A 145 3.63 -18.07 -5.27
N ARG A 146 4.73 -17.85 -4.55
CA ARG A 146 5.44 -18.93 -3.82
C ARG A 146 4.59 -19.52 -2.70
N ARG A 147 3.84 -18.69 -1.96
CA ARG A 147 2.98 -19.15 -0.85
C ARG A 147 1.77 -19.95 -1.31
N VAL A 148 1.20 -19.62 -2.47
CA VAL A 148 0.16 -20.43 -3.11
C VAL A 148 0.77 -21.76 -3.57
N THR A 149 2.00 -21.74 -4.07
CA THR A 149 2.72 -22.95 -4.54
C THR A 149 3.09 -23.92 -3.42
N ASP A 150 3.47 -23.42 -2.25
CA ASP A 150 3.82 -24.26 -1.08
C ASP A 150 2.65 -24.51 -0.11
N GLY A 151 1.45 -23.97 -0.39
CA GLY A 151 0.25 -24.18 0.41
C GLY A 151 0.20 -23.43 1.74
N THR A 152 1.09 -22.44 1.94
CA THR A 152 1.15 -21.64 3.17
C THR A 152 0.51 -20.26 3.07
N GLU A 153 -0.02 -19.89 1.91
CA GLU A 153 -0.66 -18.59 1.64
C GLU A 153 -1.69 -18.19 2.72
N ALA A 154 -2.72 -19.01 2.95
CA ALA A 154 -3.78 -18.65 3.89
C ALA A 154 -3.26 -18.44 5.32
N ALA A 155 -2.25 -19.22 5.74
CA ALA A 155 -1.66 -19.07 7.08
C ALA A 155 -0.90 -17.75 7.21
N PHE A 156 -0.15 -17.36 6.18
CA PHE A 156 0.53 -16.07 6.14
C PHE A 156 -0.45 -14.91 6.09
N PHE A 157 -1.48 -14.99 5.25
CA PHE A 157 -2.46 -13.92 5.14
C PHE A 157 -3.20 -13.68 6.45
N GLN A 158 -3.62 -14.75 7.13
CA GLN A 158 -4.19 -14.64 8.48
C GLN A 158 -3.23 -13.98 9.48
N GLY A 159 -1.94 -14.30 9.41
CA GLY A 159 -0.91 -13.68 10.24
C GLY A 159 -0.75 -12.18 9.97
N ILE A 160 -0.74 -11.78 8.70
CA ILE A 160 -0.66 -10.37 8.29
C ILE A 160 -1.92 -9.62 8.69
N ASN A 161 -3.11 -10.20 8.46
CA ASN A 161 -4.38 -9.61 8.88
C ASN A 161 -4.38 -9.37 10.40
N ALA A 162 -4.02 -10.38 11.20
CA ALA A 162 -3.92 -10.24 12.65
C ALA A 162 -2.90 -9.16 13.08
N LEU A 163 -1.74 -9.10 12.42
CA LEU A 163 -0.74 -8.05 12.68
C LEU A 163 -1.32 -6.65 12.42
N LEU A 164 -2.04 -6.48 11.32
CA LEU A 164 -2.67 -5.21 10.94
C LEU A 164 -3.84 -4.85 11.89
N GLU A 165 -4.65 -5.81 12.31
CA GLU A 165 -5.72 -5.58 13.31
C GLU A 165 -5.17 -5.01 14.62
N ILE A 166 -3.98 -5.46 15.02
CA ILE A 166 -3.34 -5.04 16.27
C ILE A 166 -2.70 -3.66 16.14
N TYR A 167 -1.95 -3.43 15.07
CA TYR A 167 -1.05 -2.27 14.97
C TYR A 167 -1.48 -1.20 13.97
N ASP A 168 -2.43 -1.52 13.09
CA ASP A 168 -2.89 -0.64 12.02
C ASP A 168 -4.38 -0.84 11.65
N PRO A 169 -5.29 -0.87 12.64
CA PRO A 169 -6.72 -1.12 12.39
C PRO A 169 -7.36 -0.05 11.51
N ASP A 170 -6.88 1.20 11.59
CA ASP A 170 -7.38 2.31 10.76
C ASP A 170 -7.14 2.05 9.26
N PHE A 171 -5.99 1.45 8.91
CA PHE A 171 -5.70 1.03 7.54
C PHE A 171 -6.66 -0.05 7.08
N LEU A 172 -6.84 -1.12 7.87
CA LEU A 172 -7.76 -2.20 7.50
C LEU A 172 -9.18 -1.69 7.31
N GLN A 173 -9.69 -0.85 8.21
CA GLN A 173 -11.01 -0.26 8.10
C GLN A 173 -11.15 0.61 6.84
N ALA A 174 -10.14 1.43 6.54
CA ALA A 174 -10.12 2.24 5.33
C ALA A 174 -10.08 1.36 4.06
N TRP A 175 -9.30 0.29 4.09
CA TRP A 175 -9.20 -0.66 2.98
C TRP A 175 -10.49 -1.43 2.76
N HIS A 176 -11.09 -2.03 3.78
CA HIS A 176 -12.36 -2.74 3.68
C HIS A 176 -13.43 -1.83 3.12
N LYS A 177 -13.53 -0.61 3.64
CA LYS A 177 -14.43 0.40 3.08
C LYS A 177 -14.15 0.65 1.60
N LYS A 178 -12.89 0.84 1.18
CA LYS A 178 -12.52 1.04 -0.23
C LYS A 178 -12.88 -0.18 -1.11
N SER A 179 -12.56 -1.39 -0.67
CA SER A 179 -12.78 -2.65 -1.40
C SER A 179 -14.27 -3.01 -1.56
N GLU A 180 -15.07 -2.78 -0.52
CA GLU A 180 -16.54 -2.90 -0.59
C GLU A 180 -17.14 -1.90 -1.59
N CYS A 181 -16.53 -0.72 -1.74
CA CYS A 181 -16.94 0.26 -2.73
C CYS A 181 -16.58 -0.16 -4.17
N GLN A 182 -15.46 -0.88 -4.36
CA GLN A 182 -14.99 -1.35 -5.66
C GLN A 182 -15.74 -2.60 -6.17
N SER A 183 -16.25 -3.43 -5.27
CA SER A 183 -17.00 -4.67 -5.58
C SER A 183 -18.52 -4.47 -5.72
N ALA A 184 -19.01 -3.24 -5.51
CA ALA A 184 -20.43 -2.91 -5.59
C ALA A 184 -20.93 -2.71 -7.04
N SER A 185 -22.25 -2.81 -7.27
CA SER A 185 -22.85 -2.45 -8.56
C SER A 185 -22.49 -1.02 -8.96
N THR A 186 -22.45 -0.73 -10.27
CA THR A 186 -21.88 0.51 -10.84
C THR A 186 -22.43 1.80 -10.20
N ALA A 187 -23.72 1.82 -9.85
CA ALA A 187 -24.34 2.96 -9.17
C ALA A 187 -23.92 3.11 -7.70
N LYS A 188 -23.79 1.99 -6.96
CA LYS A 188 -23.36 1.99 -5.55
C LYS A 188 -21.86 2.27 -5.45
N GLN A 189 -21.06 1.78 -6.40
CA GLN A 189 -19.65 2.13 -6.56
C GLN A 189 -19.47 3.65 -6.77
N LEU A 190 -20.22 4.24 -7.71
CA LEU A 190 -20.18 5.67 -7.98
C LEU A 190 -20.63 6.52 -6.78
N ALA A 191 -21.69 6.11 -6.07
CA ALA A 191 -22.14 6.81 -4.86
C ALA A 191 -21.09 6.77 -3.74
N CYS A 192 -20.40 5.64 -3.59
CA CYS A 192 -19.32 5.50 -2.63
C CYS A 192 -18.08 6.33 -2.99
N GLN A 193 -17.67 6.31 -4.26
CA GLN A 193 -16.61 7.17 -4.78
C GLN A 193 -16.93 8.64 -4.56
N HIS A 194 -18.18 9.04 -4.78
CA HIS A 194 -18.64 10.40 -4.53
C HIS A 194 -18.43 10.81 -3.06
N ILE A 195 -18.82 9.96 -2.11
CA ILE A 195 -18.62 10.22 -0.66
C ILE A 195 -17.12 10.31 -0.32
N ALA A 196 -16.30 9.40 -0.83
CA ALA A 196 -14.86 9.38 -0.58
C ALA A 196 -14.17 10.63 -1.12
N TYR A 197 -14.35 10.94 -2.40
CA TYR A 197 -13.75 12.12 -3.02
C TYR A 197 -14.29 13.42 -2.44
N THR A 198 -15.55 13.48 -2.00
CA THR A 198 -16.08 14.66 -1.29
C THR A 198 -15.32 14.90 0.02
N LYS A 199 -15.00 13.84 0.76
CA LYS A 199 -14.21 13.95 2.00
C LYS A 199 -12.76 14.39 1.71
N GLU A 200 -12.14 13.81 0.69
CA GLU A 200 -10.78 14.19 0.26
C GLU A 200 -10.72 15.65 -0.19
N MET A 201 -11.71 16.08 -0.98
CA MET A 201 -11.84 17.47 -1.41
C MET A 201 -11.97 18.40 -0.20
N ALA A 202 -12.84 18.08 0.77
CA ALA A 202 -13.00 18.90 1.98
C ALA A 202 -11.70 19.01 2.78
N ALA A 203 -10.92 17.93 2.88
CA ALA A 203 -9.61 17.95 3.54
C ALA A 203 -8.61 18.83 2.77
N ALA A 204 -8.58 18.71 1.43
CA ALA A 204 -7.73 19.54 0.58
C ALA A 204 -8.08 21.03 0.66
N GLU A 205 -9.37 21.39 0.74
CA GLU A 205 -9.80 22.78 0.90
C GLU A 205 -9.42 23.35 2.28
N ALA A 206 -9.58 22.56 3.34
CA ALA A 206 -9.14 22.97 4.68
C ALA A 206 -7.63 23.25 4.71
N GLU A 207 -6.84 22.40 4.04
CA GLU A 207 -5.39 22.56 3.96
C GLU A 207 -4.97 23.75 3.10
N LEU A 208 -5.62 23.94 1.95
CA LEU A 208 -5.41 25.10 1.09
C LEU A 208 -5.68 26.40 1.86
N GLU A 209 -6.77 26.47 2.61
CA GLU A 209 -7.09 27.63 3.44
C GLU A 209 -6.04 27.83 4.54
N ARG A 210 -5.57 26.76 5.17
CA ARG A 210 -4.49 26.80 6.16
C ARG A 210 -3.21 27.41 5.58
N VAL A 211 -2.78 26.95 4.41
CA VAL A 211 -1.56 27.44 3.74
C VAL A 211 -1.75 28.88 3.25
N TYR A 212 -2.89 29.17 2.62
CA TYR A 212 -3.25 30.52 2.17
C TYR A 212 -3.16 31.54 3.32
N ARG A 213 -3.75 31.24 4.48
CA ARG A 213 -3.69 32.13 5.65
C ARG A 213 -2.27 32.39 6.15
N LYS A 214 -1.43 31.35 6.17
CA LYS A 214 0.00 31.49 6.54
C LYS A 214 0.72 32.42 5.57
N LEU A 215 0.50 32.25 4.27
CA LEU A 215 1.14 33.10 3.26
C LEU A 215 0.62 34.53 3.33
N TYR A 216 -0.70 34.71 3.45
CA TYR A 216 -1.34 36.02 3.58
C TYR A 216 -0.78 36.82 4.75
N ALA A 217 -0.59 36.19 5.91
CA ALA A 217 -0.03 36.84 7.10
C ALA A 217 1.44 37.31 6.93
N LYS A 218 2.19 36.75 5.98
CA LYS A 218 3.57 37.15 5.69
C LYS A 218 3.68 38.28 4.65
N ARG A 219 2.59 38.62 3.95
CA ARG A 219 2.62 39.65 2.89
C ARG A 219 2.26 41.02 3.45
N ASP A 220 2.81 42.07 2.84
CA ASP A 220 2.39 43.46 3.05
C ASP A 220 1.01 43.74 2.44
N THR A 221 0.49 44.94 2.61
CA THR A 221 -0.86 45.31 2.15
C THR A 221 -1.06 45.09 0.65
N GLU A 222 -0.06 45.43 -0.16
CA GLU A 222 -0.13 45.24 -1.61
C GLU A 222 -0.08 43.75 -1.99
N GLY A 223 0.84 42.98 -1.39
CA GLY A 223 0.98 41.55 -1.59
C GLY A 223 -0.26 40.78 -1.14
N GLN A 224 -0.90 41.19 -0.04
CA GLN A 224 -2.18 40.64 0.42
C GLN A 224 -3.30 40.85 -0.60
N ALA A 225 -3.41 42.05 -1.17
CA ALA A 225 -4.40 42.35 -2.20
C ALA A 225 -4.19 41.51 -3.47
N LYS A 226 -2.93 41.38 -3.92
CA LYS A 226 -2.56 40.54 -5.07
C LYS A 226 -2.84 39.06 -4.81
N LEU A 227 -2.45 38.54 -3.64
CA LEU A 227 -2.66 37.13 -3.27
C LEU A 227 -4.16 36.80 -3.19
N LYS A 228 -4.97 37.66 -2.58
CA LYS A 228 -6.42 37.49 -2.51
C LYS A 228 -7.05 37.42 -3.91
N LYS A 229 -6.67 38.35 -4.81
CA LYS A 229 -7.16 38.37 -6.19
C LYS A 229 -6.73 37.12 -6.97
N ALA A 230 -5.46 36.74 -6.87
CA ALA A 230 -4.93 35.55 -7.54
C ALA A 230 -5.62 34.27 -7.05
N GLN A 231 -5.85 34.15 -5.73
CA GLN A 231 -6.52 33.00 -5.16
C GLN A 231 -7.99 32.89 -5.60
N ALA A 232 -8.72 34.01 -5.63
CA ALA A 232 -10.10 34.03 -6.14
C ALA A 232 -10.20 33.56 -7.60
N LEU A 233 -9.35 34.12 -8.48
CA LEU A 233 -9.30 33.73 -9.89
C LEU A 233 -8.89 32.26 -10.08
N TRP A 234 -7.98 31.76 -9.25
CA TRP A 234 -7.58 30.36 -9.30
C TRP A 234 -8.73 29.42 -8.90
N ILE A 235 -9.56 29.78 -7.93
CA ILE A 235 -10.75 29.00 -7.55
C ILE A 235 -11.76 28.95 -8.71
N GLU A 236 -11.99 30.08 -9.39
CA GLU A 236 -12.85 30.14 -10.58
C GLU A 236 -12.30 29.25 -11.69
N PHE A 237 -11.00 29.36 -11.99
CA PHE A 237 -10.32 28.51 -12.96
C PHE A 237 -10.45 27.02 -12.61
N ARG A 238 -10.17 26.63 -11.35
CA ARG A 238 -10.31 25.25 -10.88
C ARG A 238 -11.70 24.71 -11.17
N ASN A 239 -12.73 25.46 -10.82
CA ASN A 239 -14.11 25.02 -10.97
C ASN A 239 -14.50 24.87 -12.44
N ALA A 240 -14.13 25.84 -13.29
CA ALA A 240 -14.40 25.78 -14.73
C ALA A 240 -13.61 24.67 -15.42
N ASN A 241 -12.33 24.52 -15.08
CA ASN A 241 -11.46 23.52 -15.68
C ASN A 241 -11.85 22.10 -15.29
N ALA A 242 -12.28 21.86 -14.05
CA ALA A 242 -12.79 20.55 -13.64
C ALA A 242 -14.02 20.12 -14.46
N VAL A 243 -14.92 21.05 -14.79
CA VAL A 243 -16.06 20.77 -15.68
C VAL A 243 -15.58 20.48 -17.10
N PHE A 244 -14.62 21.26 -17.60
CA PHE A 244 -14.05 21.05 -18.94
C PHE A 244 -13.37 19.68 -19.08
N LEU A 245 -12.59 19.26 -18.09
CA LEU A 245 -11.81 18.02 -18.13
C LEU A 245 -12.66 16.75 -18.14
N VAL A 246 -13.87 16.80 -17.58
CA VAL A 246 -14.78 15.65 -17.53
C VAL A 246 -15.78 15.62 -18.69
N ASN A 247 -15.70 16.59 -19.60
CA ASN A 247 -16.65 16.74 -20.70
C ASN A 247 -16.59 15.51 -21.62
N GLY A 248 -17.73 14.82 -21.77
CA GLY A 248 -17.85 13.58 -22.55
C GLY A 248 -18.39 12.38 -21.77
N LEU A 249 -18.52 12.48 -20.44
CA LEU A 249 -19.18 11.47 -19.63
C LEU A 249 -20.71 11.55 -19.79
N LYS A 250 -21.35 10.41 -20.11
CA LYS A 250 -22.81 10.35 -20.37
C LYS A 250 -23.66 10.25 -19.10
N ASN A 251 -23.04 10.08 -17.94
CA ASN A 251 -23.72 9.81 -16.67
C ASN A 251 -23.40 10.92 -15.66
N GLU A 252 -24.44 11.61 -15.19
CA GLU A 252 -24.33 12.75 -14.25
C GLU A 252 -23.59 12.39 -12.96
N LEU A 253 -23.78 11.19 -12.42
CA LEU A 253 -23.11 10.76 -11.19
C LEU A 253 -21.63 10.48 -11.44
N GLN A 254 -21.29 9.88 -12.58
CA GLN A 254 -19.91 9.66 -13.00
C GLN A 254 -19.18 10.96 -13.30
N GLU A 255 -19.89 11.91 -13.92
CA GLU A 255 -19.39 13.26 -14.15
C GLU A 255 -19.11 13.96 -12.81
N SER A 256 -20.06 13.95 -11.87
CA SER A 256 -19.88 14.54 -10.54
C SER A 256 -18.69 13.95 -9.78
N VAL A 257 -18.56 12.62 -9.73
CA VAL A 257 -17.43 11.92 -9.11
C VAL A 257 -16.10 12.37 -9.71
N SER A 258 -16.02 12.44 -11.03
CA SER A 258 -14.81 12.83 -11.75
C SER A 258 -14.48 14.31 -11.52
N GLN A 259 -15.48 15.20 -11.48
CA GLN A 259 -15.27 16.63 -11.20
C GLN A 259 -14.70 16.84 -9.80
N ILE A 260 -15.19 16.11 -8.79
CA ILE A 260 -14.70 16.24 -7.41
C ILE A 260 -13.24 15.78 -7.34
N LYS A 261 -12.89 14.67 -8.00
CA LYS A 261 -11.51 14.19 -8.08
C LYS A 261 -10.58 15.22 -8.74
N GLU A 262 -10.97 15.78 -9.89
CA GLU A 262 -10.15 16.78 -10.58
C GLU A 262 -9.97 18.06 -9.74
N LYS A 263 -11.02 18.51 -9.05
CA LYS A 263 -10.91 19.65 -8.11
C LYS A 263 -9.94 19.36 -6.97
N ALA A 264 -9.94 18.14 -6.43
CA ALA A 264 -9.03 17.73 -5.35
C ALA A 264 -7.57 17.76 -5.83
N ASN A 265 -7.28 17.16 -6.99
CA ASN A 265 -5.95 17.16 -7.60
C ASN A 265 -5.42 18.57 -7.83
N MET A 266 -6.21 19.43 -8.48
CA MET A 266 -5.81 20.82 -8.71
C MET A 266 -5.55 21.57 -7.41
N THR A 267 -6.34 21.30 -6.36
CA THR A 267 -6.18 21.92 -5.04
C THR A 267 -4.86 21.51 -4.39
N GLN A 268 -4.46 20.24 -4.50
CA GLN A 268 -3.16 19.77 -4.03
C GLN A 268 -1.99 20.47 -4.76
N GLU A 269 -2.08 20.62 -6.08
CA GLU A 269 -1.05 21.35 -6.84
C GLU A 269 -0.96 22.82 -6.43
N ARG A 270 -2.10 23.45 -6.13
CA ARG A 270 -2.10 24.83 -5.63
C ARG A 270 -1.47 24.95 -4.25
N ILE A 271 -1.71 23.99 -3.36
CA ILE A 271 -1.06 23.93 -2.05
C ILE A 271 0.46 23.97 -2.22
N LYS A 272 1.02 23.09 -3.06
CA LYS A 272 2.46 23.05 -3.34
C LYS A 272 3.01 24.38 -3.84
N VAL A 273 2.29 25.04 -4.75
CA VAL A 273 2.67 26.38 -5.25
C VAL A 273 2.70 27.41 -4.12
N LEU A 274 1.69 27.44 -3.24
CA LEU A 274 1.65 28.40 -2.13
C LEU A 274 2.69 28.08 -1.04
N GLU A 275 3.04 26.81 -0.85
CA GLU A 275 4.09 26.38 0.07
C GLU A 275 5.49 26.78 -0.42
N ALA A 276 5.78 26.63 -1.72
CA ALA A 276 7.04 27.13 -2.29
C ALA A 276 7.22 28.65 -2.09
N GLU A 277 6.13 29.42 -2.21
CA GLU A 277 6.12 30.86 -1.93
C GLU A 277 6.37 31.19 -0.44
N LEU A 278 6.09 30.27 0.49
CA LEU A 278 6.38 30.45 1.91
C LEU A 278 7.86 30.27 2.25
N GLU A 279 8.60 29.54 1.42
CA GLU A 279 10.03 29.23 1.57
C GLU A 279 10.93 30.31 0.93
N THR A 280 10.38 31.08 0.01
CA THR A 280 11.09 32.17 -0.66
C THR A 280 11.16 33.38 0.28
N LYS A 281 12.39 33.77 0.67
CA LYS A 281 12.66 34.87 1.63
C LYS A 281 12.31 36.24 1.10
#